data_AF-A0A3L6JE50-F1
#
_entry.id   AF-A0A3L6JE50-F1
#
_cell.length_a   1.000
_cell.length_b   1.000
_cell.length_c   1.000
_cell.angle_alpha   90.00
_cell.angle_beta   90.00
_cell.angle_gamma   90.00
#
_symmetry.space_group_name_H-M   'P 1'
#
loop_
_entity.id
_entity.type
_entity.pdbx_description
1 polymer ?
#
loop_
_entity_poly.entity_id
_entity_poly.type
_entity_poly.pdbx_seq_one_letter_code
_entity_poly.pdbx_strand_id
1 'polypeptide(L)'
;MSLQDRVPKQLRLGDSVISVTMEDDVAVFPTSEYVLVEISSKAGKINVPKISSTIRNLVRNDKRIVAIRGYGFKGIGLAVRIAHELKLMEQRFRYEMTFDTFDATDSDNKTITSVQIVIVPPA
;
A
#
# COMPACT_ATOMS: atom_id res chain seq x y z
N MET A 1 -18.38 -11.65 8.32
CA MET A 1 -18.01 -10.66 7.28
C MET A 1 -16.65 -11.07 6.75
N SER A 2 -16.46 -11.19 5.44
CA SER A 2 -15.13 -11.52 4.91
C SER A 2 -14.22 -10.28 4.94
N LEU A 3 -12.90 -10.48 4.98
CA LEU A 3 -11.95 -9.36 4.91
C LEU A 3 -12.14 -8.54 3.62
N GLN A 4 -12.49 -9.19 2.51
CA GLN A 4 -12.77 -8.50 1.24
C GLN A 4 -13.97 -7.54 1.35
N ASP A 5 -15.00 -7.88 2.14
CA ASP A 5 -16.16 -7.01 2.35
C ASP A 5 -15.79 -5.70 3.06
N ARG A 6 -14.72 -5.71 3.86
CA ARG A 6 -14.21 -4.55 4.60
C ARG A 6 -13.33 -3.64 3.73
N VAL A 7 -12.85 -4.12 2.58
CA VAL A 7 -11.99 -3.35 1.67
C VAL A 7 -12.87 -2.46 0.77
N PRO A 8 -12.62 -1.12 0.74
CA PRO A 8 -13.26 -0.19 -0.17
C PRO A 8 -13.27 -0.68 -1.62
N LYS A 9 -14.37 -0.43 -2.36
CA LYS A 9 -14.52 -0.90 -3.74
C LYS A 9 -13.42 -0.38 -4.65
N GLN A 10 -12.96 0.85 -4.42
CA GLN A 10 -11.90 1.53 -5.17
C GLN A 10 -10.53 0.85 -5.02
N LEU A 11 -10.35 0.02 -3.99
CA LEU A 11 -9.15 -0.78 -3.77
C LEU A 11 -9.26 -2.19 -4.35
N ARG A 12 -10.37 -2.57 -4.97
CA ARG A 12 -10.55 -3.87 -5.63
C ARG A 12 -10.19 -3.71 -7.10
N LEU A 13 -8.95 -3.99 -7.45
CA LEU A 13 -8.38 -3.55 -8.73
C LEU A 13 -8.80 -4.44 -9.91
N GLY A 14 -8.91 -5.76 -9.70
CA GLY A 14 -9.27 -6.69 -10.77
C GLY A 14 -8.34 -6.55 -11.98
N ASP A 15 -8.91 -6.50 -13.19
CA ASP A 15 -8.16 -6.37 -14.46
C ASP A 15 -7.85 -4.90 -14.83
N SER A 16 -7.94 -3.96 -13.88
CA SER A 16 -7.73 -2.54 -14.16
C SER A 16 -6.24 -2.23 -14.39
N VAL A 17 -5.94 -1.51 -15.47
CA VAL A 17 -4.60 -0.95 -15.71
C VAL A 17 -4.52 0.44 -15.07
N ILE A 18 -3.59 0.63 -14.13
CA ILE A 18 -3.43 1.92 -13.42
C ILE A 18 -2.33 2.75 -14.08
N SER A 19 -2.64 3.97 -14.51
CA SER A 19 -1.61 4.92 -14.95
C SER A 19 -0.84 5.47 -13.74
N VAL A 20 0.49 5.45 -13.83
CA VAL A 20 1.40 5.90 -12.77
C VAL A 20 2.08 7.18 -13.21
N THR A 21 1.77 8.28 -12.55
CA THR A 21 2.38 9.60 -12.77
C THR A 21 3.17 10.08 -11.56
N MET A 22 3.78 9.15 -10.81
CA MET A 22 4.58 9.48 -9.63
C MET A 22 5.91 10.11 -10.02
N GLU A 23 6.17 11.31 -9.51
CA GLU A 23 7.49 11.96 -9.60
C GLU A 23 8.39 11.60 -8.40
N ASP A 24 7.80 11.48 -7.21
CA ASP A 24 8.51 11.17 -5.97
C ASP A 24 8.69 9.66 -5.72
N ASP A 25 9.67 9.32 -4.87
CA ASP A 25 9.91 7.94 -4.42
C ASP A 25 8.69 7.35 -3.69
N VAL A 26 8.00 8.17 -2.90
CA VAL A 26 6.82 7.82 -2.11
C VAL A 26 5.82 8.95 -2.17
N ALA A 27 4.57 8.65 -2.52
CA ALA A 27 3.46 9.59 -2.47
C ALA A 27 2.38 9.09 -1.52
N VAL A 28 1.67 10.02 -0.86
CA VAL A 28 0.61 9.71 0.11
C VAL A 28 -0.64 10.48 -0.28
N PHE A 29 -1.73 9.75 -0.51
CA PHE A 29 -3.02 10.32 -0.89
C PHE A 29 -4.08 9.93 0.15
N PRO A 30 -4.44 10.85 1.07
CA PRO A 30 -5.54 10.61 1.98
C PRO A 30 -6.88 10.71 1.23
N THR A 31 -7.76 9.73 1.41
CA THR A 31 -9.16 9.77 0.95
C THR A 31 -10.09 9.87 2.16
N SER A 32 -11.40 9.92 1.94
CA SER A 32 -12.39 9.82 3.03
C SER A 32 -12.39 8.44 3.69
N GLU A 33 -12.11 7.38 2.94
CA GLU A 33 -12.27 5.99 3.38
C GLU A 33 -10.93 5.31 3.74
N TYR A 34 -9.83 5.69 3.11
CA TYR A 34 -8.53 5.07 3.29
C TYR A 34 -7.39 6.09 3.11
N VAL A 35 -6.16 5.66 3.35
CA VAL A 35 -4.95 6.40 2.96
C VAL A 35 -4.18 5.53 1.98
N LEU A 36 -3.91 6.08 0.80
CA LEU A 36 -3.11 5.42 -0.22
C LEU A 36 -1.65 5.84 -0.06
N VAL A 37 -0.75 4.88 -0.03
CA VAL A 37 0.69 5.08 -0.07
C VAL A 37 1.20 4.42 -1.33
N GLU A 38 1.80 5.20 -2.21
CA GLU A 38 2.33 4.72 -3.47
C GLU A 38 3.86 4.77 -3.44
N ILE A 39 4.52 3.74 -3.95
CA ILE A 39 5.97 3.60 -3.96
C ILE A 39 6.43 3.36 -5.39
N SER A 40 7.21 4.31 -5.89
CA SER A 40 7.69 4.35 -7.26
C SER A 40 8.57 3.14 -7.61
N SER A 41 8.53 2.73 -8.87
CA SER A 41 9.46 1.74 -9.43
C SER A 41 10.90 2.23 -9.45
N LYS A 42 11.10 3.55 -9.42
CA LYS A 42 12.40 4.22 -9.39
C LYS A 42 12.82 4.61 -7.96
N ALA A 43 11.99 4.31 -6.95
CA ALA A 43 12.19 4.75 -5.57
C ALA A 43 13.61 4.50 -5.08
N GLY A 44 14.32 5.49 -4.54
CA GLY A 44 15.67 5.42 -4.00
C GLY A 44 15.76 4.68 -2.66
N LYS A 45 16.42 5.30 -1.68
CA LYS A 45 16.44 4.81 -0.29
C LYS A 45 15.34 5.50 0.50
N ILE A 46 14.32 4.74 0.90
CA ILE A 46 13.24 5.25 1.75
C ILE A 46 13.45 4.87 3.21
N ASN A 47 12.97 5.70 4.14
CA ASN A 47 13.03 5.41 5.57
C ASN A 47 11.86 4.50 5.99
N VAL A 48 12.06 3.19 5.80
CA VAL A 48 11.04 2.16 6.12
C VAL A 48 10.54 2.27 7.57
N PRO A 49 11.39 2.33 8.61
CA PRO A 49 10.91 2.44 9.99
C PRO A 49 10.00 3.64 10.24
N LYS A 50 10.32 4.81 9.66
CA LYS A 50 9.48 6.01 9.79
C LYS A 50 8.12 5.84 9.09
N ILE A 51 8.12 5.28 7.87
CA ILE A 51 6.89 5.03 7.11
C ILE A 51 6.00 4.02 7.86
N SER A 52 6.58 2.90 8.31
CA SER A 52 5.86 1.89 9.10
C SER A 52 5.32 2.46 10.41
N SER A 53 6.09 3.27 11.13
CA SER A 53 5.59 3.94 12.34
C SER A 53 4.39 4.85 12.06
N THR A 54 4.42 5.58 10.95
CA THR A 54 3.34 6.48 10.53
C THR A 54 2.08 5.68 10.16
N ILE A 55 2.23 4.65 9.34
CA ILE A 55 1.11 3.78 8.95
C ILE A 55 0.50 3.09 10.17
N ARG A 56 1.33 2.64 11.11
CA ARG A 56 0.86 2.05 12.38
C ARG A 56 -0.04 3.02 13.14
N ASN A 57 0.34 4.29 13.25
CA ASN A 57 -0.48 5.28 13.95
C ASN A 57 -1.82 5.51 13.24
N LEU A 58 -1.81 5.62 11.91
CA LEU A 58 -3.03 5.74 11.11
C LEU A 58 -3.99 4.56 11.31
N VAL A 59 -3.47 3.33 11.26
CA VAL A 59 -4.31 2.13 11.39
C VAL A 59 -4.76 1.93 12.84
N ARG A 60 -3.87 2.12 13.82
CA ARG A 60 -4.16 1.79 15.22
C ARG A 60 -4.94 2.88 15.94
N ASN A 61 -4.48 4.13 15.84
CA ASN A 61 -5.02 5.24 16.61
C ASN A 61 -6.19 5.87 15.87
N ASP A 62 -6.01 6.10 14.57
CA ASP A 62 -7.00 6.82 13.76
C ASP A 62 -8.01 5.86 13.10
N LYS A 63 -7.82 4.53 13.30
CA LYS A 63 -8.67 3.46 12.74
C LYS A 63 -8.88 3.59 11.23
N ARG A 64 -7.85 4.05 10.51
CA ARG A 64 -7.87 4.23 9.06
C ARG A 64 -7.45 2.96 8.35
N ILE A 65 -8.10 2.65 7.23
CA ILE A 65 -7.60 1.67 6.26
C ILE A 65 -6.42 2.30 5.52
N VAL A 66 -5.34 1.54 5.32
CA VAL A 66 -4.17 1.99 4.56
C VAL A 66 -3.92 1.03 3.41
N ALA A 67 -3.80 1.53 2.19
CA ALA A 67 -3.40 0.74 1.02
C ALA A 67 -1.99 1.14 0.59
N ILE A 68 -1.09 0.17 0.48
CA ILE A 68 0.28 0.38 0.01
C ILE A 68 0.38 -0.20 -1.40
N ARG A 69 0.65 0.64 -2.39
CA ARG A 69 0.96 0.24 -3.76
C ARG A 69 2.45 0.30 -4.01
N GLY A 70 3.01 -0.80 -4.51
CA GLY A 70 4.39 -0.86 -4.95
C GLY A 70 4.43 -1.12 -6.45
N TYR A 71 5.12 -0.25 -7.19
CA TYR A 71 5.26 -0.35 -8.64
C TYR A 71 6.61 -0.96 -9.02
N GLY A 72 6.61 -1.92 -9.94
CA GLY A 72 7.83 -2.60 -10.41
C GLY A 72 8.61 -3.31 -9.29
N PHE A 73 9.70 -3.99 -9.65
CA PHE A 73 10.43 -4.86 -8.71
C PHE A 73 10.84 -4.15 -7.41
N LYS A 74 11.35 -2.92 -7.51
CA LYS A 74 11.84 -2.16 -6.36
C LYS A 74 10.72 -1.65 -5.47
N GLY A 75 9.68 -1.04 -6.06
CA GLY A 75 8.53 -0.54 -5.31
C GLY A 75 7.77 -1.67 -4.62
N ILE A 76 7.61 -2.82 -5.30
CA ILE A 76 7.04 -4.04 -4.71
C ILE A 76 7.84 -4.48 -3.48
N GLY A 77 9.16 -4.63 -3.62
CA GLY A 77 10.02 -5.08 -2.51
C GLY A 77 9.94 -4.15 -1.29
N LEU A 78 9.88 -2.84 -1.53
CA LEU A 78 9.71 -1.84 -0.47
C LEU A 78 8.32 -1.89 0.19
N ALA A 79 7.25 -2.07 -0.60
CA ALA A 79 5.89 -2.21 -0.09
C ALA A 79 5.76 -3.43 0.84
N VAL A 80 6.27 -4.59 0.40
CA VAL A 80 6.28 -5.82 1.21
C VAL A 80 7.13 -5.63 2.48
N ARG A 81 8.28 -4.96 2.38
CA ARG A 81 9.14 -4.70 3.54
C ARG A 81 8.45 -3.81 4.57
N ILE A 82 7.74 -2.76 4.15
CA ILE A 82 6.95 -1.91 5.04
C ILE A 82 5.86 -2.72 5.74
N ALA A 83 5.13 -3.57 5.01
CA ALA A 83 4.10 -4.44 5.57
C ALA A 83 4.68 -5.45 6.58
N HIS A 84 5.86 -6.00 6.29
CA HIS A 84 6.57 -6.88 7.22
C HIS A 84 6.99 -6.15 8.50
N GLU A 85 7.57 -4.96 8.35
CA GLU A 85 7.98 -4.12 9.50
C GLU A 85 6.77 -3.77 10.38
N LEU A 86 5.61 -3.44 9.78
CA LEU A 86 4.37 -3.21 10.51
C LEU A 86 3.92 -4.42 11.33
N LYS A 87 4.07 -5.62 10.77
CA LYS A 87 3.79 -6.87 11.47
C LYS A 87 4.75 -7.11 12.64
N LEU A 88 6.04 -6.77 12.49
CA LEU A 88 7.03 -6.88 13.57
C LEU A 88 6.77 -5.88 14.71
N MET A 89 6.34 -4.66 14.34
CA MET A 89 6.04 -3.59 15.31
C MET A 89 4.78 -3.83 16.14
N GLU A 90 3.84 -4.66 15.65
CA GLU A 90 2.56 -4.87 16.32
C GLU A 90 2.49 -6.25 16.99
N GLN A 91 2.47 -6.22 18.32
CA GLN A 91 2.48 -7.42 19.16
C GLN A 91 1.12 -7.72 19.79
N ARG A 92 0.17 -6.75 19.77
CA ARG A 92 -1.08 -6.87 20.54
C ARG A 92 -2.26 -7.36 19.72
N PHE A 93 -2.26 -7.14 18.41
CA PHE A 93 -3.33 -7.58 17.53
C PHE A 93 -2.78 -7.84 16.13
N ARG A 94 -3.45 -8.72 15.38
CA ARG A 94 -3.06 -9.06 14.02
C ARG A 94 -3.75 -8.10 13.06
N TYR A 95 -2.97 -7.34 12.29
CA TYR A 95 -3.51 -6.62 11.13
C TYR A 95 -4.07 -7.63 10.14
N GLU A 96 -5.25 -7.33 9.60
CA GLU A 96 -5.77 -8.06 8.46
C GLU A 96 -5.21 -7.39 7.20
N MET A 97 -4.50 -8.17 6.39
CA MET A 97 -3.89 -7.70 5.16
C MET A 97 -4.46 -8.46 3.97
N THR A 98 -4.89 -7.74 2.93
CA THR A 98 -5.14 -8.33 1.61
C THR A 98 -4.03 -7.96 0.66
N PHE A 99 -3.77 -8.85 -0.29
CA PHE A 99 -2.76 -8.69 -1.32
C PHE A 99 -3.44 -8.86 -2.68
N ASP A 100 -3.15 -7.94 -3.60
CA ASP A 100 -3.61 -8.01 -4.98
C ASP A 100 -2.48 -7.59 -5.92
N THR A 101 -2.47 -8.15 -7.13
CA THR A 101 -1.52 -7.80 -8.19
C THR A 101 -2.26 -7.15 -9.33
N PHE A 102 -1.67 -6.15 -9.95
CA PHE A 102 -2.28 -5.45 -11.06
C PHE A 102 -1.22 -4.92 -12.01
N ASP A 103 -1.63 -4.64 -13.24
CA ASP A 103 -0.79 -3.98 -14.23
C ASP A 103 -0.88 -2.47 -14.06
N ALA A 104 0.27 -1.82 -14.12
CA ALA A 104 0.34 -0.38 -14.14
C ALA A 104 1.12 0.09 -15.35
N THR A 105 0.84 1.29 -15.84
CA THR A 105 1.51 1.85 -17.01
C THR A 105 2.23 3.13 -16.61
N ASP A 106 3.52 3.21 -16.89
CA ASP A 106 4.31 4.41 -16.64
C ASP A 106 4.12 5.48 -17.73
N SER A 107 4.79 6.63 -17.57
CA SER A 107 4.76 7.73 -18.54
C SER A 107 5.27 7.36 -19.94
N ASP A 108 6.08 6.30 -20.05
CA ASP A 108 6.62 5.79 -21.31
C ASP A 108 5.71 4.74 -21.95
N ASN A 109 4.49 4.58 -21.41
CA ASN A 109 3.52 3.55 -21.79
C ASN A 109 4.03 2.11 -21.60
N LYS A 110 5.00 1.90 -20.70
CA LYS A 110 5.49 0.56 -20.36
C LYS A 110 4.65 -0.03 -19.24
N THR A 111 4.19 -1.26 -19.46
CA THR A 111 3.51 -2.03 -18.42
C THR A 111 4.51 -2.50 -17.37
N ILE A 112 4.18 -2.24 -16.12
CA ILE A 112 4.95 -2.67 -14.95
C ILE A 112 4.04 -3.45 -14.02
N THR A 113 4.53 -4.61 -13.57
CA THR A 113 3.86 -5.40 -12.54
C THR A 113 3.85 -4.63 -11.23
N SER A 114 2.72 -4.65 -10.55
CA SER A 114 2.49 -3.88 -9.34
C SER A 114 1.73 -4.70 -8.31
N VAL A 115 1.89 -4.33 -7.04
CA VAL A 115 1.19 -4.96 -5.92
C VAL A 115 0.45 -3.92 -5.11
N GLN A 116 -0.67 -4.33 -4.53
CA GLN A 116 -1.38 -3.57 -3.51
C GLN A 116 -1.51 -4.40 -2.24
N ILE A 117 -1.10 -3.83 -1.11
CA ILE A 117 -1.29 -4.42 0.21
C ILE A 117 -2.26 -3.52 0.98
N VAL A 118 -3.46 -4.02 1.28
CA VAL A 118 -4.45 -3.26 2.07
C VAL A 118 -4.40 -3.73 3.50
N ILE A 119 -4.16 -2.79 4.42
CA ILE A 119 -4.08 -3.00 5.85
C ILE A 119 -5.35 -2.44 6.48
N VAL A 120 -6.10 -3.32 7.16
CA VAL A 120 -7.36 -2.98 7.80
C VAL A 120 -7.17 -2.92 9.31
N PRO A 121 -7.73 -1.90 10.00
CA PRO A 121 -7.67 -1.81 11.45
C PRO A 121 -8.36 -3.02 12.12
N PRO A 122 -7.90 -3.44 13.31
CA PRO A 122 -8.58 -4.47 14.09
C PRO A 122 -10.00 -3.99 14.44
N ALA A 123 -10.96 -4.91 14.36
CA ALA A 123 -12.34 -4.71 14.81
C ALA A 123 -12.39 -4.44 16.32
#